data_AF-A0A2V9CCL9-F1
#
_entry.id   AF-A0A2V9CCL9-F1
#
_cell.length_a   1.000
_cell.length_b   1.000
_cell.length_c   1.000
_cell.angle_alpha   90.00
_cell.angle_beta   90.00
_cell.angle_gamma   90.00
#
_symmetry.space_group_name_H-M   'P 1'
#
loop_
_entity.id
_entity.type
_entity.pdbx_description
1 polymer ?
#
loop_
_entity_poly.entity_id
_entity_poly.type
_entity_poly.pdbx_seq_one_letter_code
_entity_poly.pdbx_strand_id
1 'polypeptide(L)' 'NGMIMTAKVLLDKNPHPSDDDIKRALEGNLCRCGSHLRVVRAVKRAAGERA' A
#
# COMPACT_ATOMS: atom_id res chain seq x y z
N ASN A 1 -0.92 -2.88 13.58
CA ASN A 1 -0.40 -3.41 12.30
C ASN A 1 -1.41 -3.12 11.17
N GLY A 2 -1.81 -1.86 10.97
CA GLY A 2 -2.90 -1.50 10.04
C GLY A 2 -2.51 -1.47 8.57
N MET A 3 -1.25 -1.09 8.29
CA MET A 3 -0.70 -1.00 6.92
C MET A 3 -0.80 -2.32 6.15
N ILE A 4 -0.38 -3.44 6.76
CA ILE A 4 -0.37 -4.75 6.09
C ILE A 4 -1.79 -5.24 5.81
N MET A 5 -2.69 -5.11 6.79
CA MET A 5 -4.09 -5.52 6.62
C MET A 5 -4.79 -4.72 5.53
N THR A 6 -4.56 -3.40 5.51
CA THR A 6 -5.13 -2.51 4.49
C THR A 6 -4.58 -2.82 3.10
N ALA A 7 -3.26 -3.03 3.00
CA ALA A 7 -2.62 -3.43 1.74
C ALA A 7 -3.13 -4.78 1.23
N LYS A 8 -3.33 -5.77 2.12
CA LYS A 8 -3.91 -7.06 1.75
C LYS A 8 -5.32 -6.90 1.19
N VAL A 9 -6.19 -6.16 1.87
CA VAL A 9 -7.57 -5.93 1.41
C VAL A 9 -7.59 -5.19 0.07
N LEU A 10 -6.68 -4.24 -0.14
CA LEU A 10 -6.53 -3.55 -1.43
C LEU A 10 -6.17 -4.56 -2.52
N LEU A 11 -5.13 -5.37 -2.32
CA LEU A 11 -4.64 -6.31 -3.34
C LEU A 11 -5.62 -7.47 -3.62
N ASP A 12 -6.36 -7.92 -2.61
CA ASP A 12 -7.41 -8.93 -2.79
C ASP A 12 -8.57 -8.40 -3.68
N LYS A 13 -8.86 -7.09 -3.64
CA LYS A 13 -9.91 -6.45 -4.45
C LYS A 13 -9.42 -5.92 -5.80
N ASN A 14 -8.19 -5.41 -5.83
CA ASN A 14 -7.55 -4.83 -6.99
C ASN A 14 -6.10 -5.34 -7.06
N PRO A 15 -5.84 -6.44 -7.80
CA PRO A 15 -4.51 -7.02 -7.93
C PRO A 15 -3.47 -6.12 -8.60
N HIS A 16 -3.92 -5.09 -9.36
CA HIS A 16 -3.07 -4.15 -10.07
C HIS A 16 -3.47 -2.69 -9.72
N PRO A 17 -3.28 -2.27 -8.47
CA PRO A 17 -3.70 -0.94 -8.02
C PRO A 17 -2.73 0.12 -8.55
N SER A 18 -3.27 1.28 -8.91
CA SER A 18 -2.43 2.44 -9.25
C SER A 18 -1.77 3.03 -8.00
N ASP A 19 -0.75 3.88 -8.19
CA ASP A 19 -0.10 4.60 -7.08
C ASP A 19 -1.09 5.41 -6.23
N ASP A 20 -2.10 5.98 -6.87
CA ASP A 20 -3.11 6.79 -6.17
C ASP A 20 -4.11 5.91 -5.42
N ASP A 21 -4.43 4.71 -5.93
CA ASP A 21 -5.22 3.74 -5.17
C ASP A 21 -4.49 3.27 -3.91
N ILE A 22 -3.18 3.02 -4.00
CA ILE A 22 -2.36 2.62 -2.85
C ILE A 22 -2.32 3.74 -1.82
N LYS A 23 -2.07 4.99 -2.24
CA LYS A 23 -2.05 6.14 -1.33
C LYS A 23 -3.39 6.30 -0.63
N ARG A 24 -4.48 6.32 -1.39
CA ARG A 24 -5.84 6.51 -0.88
C ARG A 24 -6.26 5.40 0.09
N ALA A 25 -5.90 4.15 -0.20
CA ALA A 25 -6.14 3.05 0.72
C ALA A 25 -5.39 3.24 2.05
N LEU A 26 -4.16 3.77 2.01
CA LEU A 26 -3.31 3.93 3.18
C LEU A 26 -3.50 5.26 3.95
N GLU A 27 -4.30 6.21 3.47
CA GLU A 27 -4.51 7.52 4.10
C GLU A 27 -4.91 7.45 5.59
N GLY A 28 -5.73 6.46 5.96
CA GLY A 28 -6.14 6.24 7.35
C GLY A 28 -5.05 5.60 8.24
N ASN A 29 -3.94 5.14 7.66
CA ASN A 29 -2.85 4.48 8.38
C ASN A 29 -1.72 5.46 8.68
N LEU A 30 -1.90 6.25 9.74
CA LEU A 30 -0.92 7.26 10.17
C LEU A 30 0.43 6.62 10.52
N CYS A 31 1.50 7.25 10.04
CA CYS A 31 2.88 6.78 10.21
C CYS A 31 3.75 7.87 10.87
N ARG A 32 4.21 7.65 12.10
CA ARG A 32 5.06 8.61 12.83
C ARG A 32 6.56 8.49 12.50
N CYS A 33 7.01 7.34 12.01
CA CYS A 33 8.42 7.09 11.67
C CYS A 33 8.82 7.53 10.24
N GLY A 34 7.88 8.09 9.46
CA GLY A 34 8.16 8.54 8.09
C GLY A 34 8.38 7.43 7.06
N SER A 35 8.01 6.18 7.37
CA SER A 35 8.20 5.04 6.47
C SER A 35 7.09 4.86 5.43
N HIS A 36 6.12 5.78 5.34
CA HIS A 36 4.94 5.64 4.48
C HIS A 36 5.32 5.33 3.01
N LEU A 37 6.29 6.05 2.45
CA LEU A 37 6.77 5.82 1.08
C LEU A 37 7.39 4.43 0.88
N ARG A 38 8.04 3.86 1.91
CA ARG A 38 8.55 2.48 1.87
C ARG A 38 7.42 1.47 1.84
N VAL A 39 6.33 1.74 2.55
CA VAL A 39 5.13 0.89 2.53
C VAL A 39 4.49 0.92 1.14
N VAL A 40 4.29 2.11 0.55
CA VAL A 40 3.75 2.24 -0.82
C VAL A 40 4.58 1.41 -1.81
N ARG A 41 5.91 1.54 -1.79
CA ARG A 41 6.81 0.72 -2.64
C ARG A 41 6.68 -0.77 -2.38
N ALA A 42 6.49 -1.19 -1.13
CA ALA A 42 6.30 -2.59 -0.80
C ALA A 42 4.98 -3.14 -1.35
N VAL A 43 3.90 -2.35 -1.34
CA VAL A 43 2.61 -2.74 -1.94
C VAL A 43 2.73 -2.88 -3.46
N LYS A 44 3.39 -1.93 -4.15
CA LYS A 44 3.67 -2.03 -5.60
C LYS A 44 4.40 -3.32 -5.95
N ARG A 45 5.46 -3.64 -5.19
CA ARG A 45 6.20 -4.90 -5.35
C ARG A 45 5.34 -6.12 -5.12
N ALA A 46 4.44 -6.09 -4.14
CA ALA A 46 3.50 -7.18 -3.87
C ALA A 46 2.45 -7.35 -4.98
N ALA A 47 2.08 -6.25 -5.66
CA ALA A 47 1.22 -6.26 -6.85
C ALA A 47 1.92 -6.77 -8.13
N GLY A 48 3.21 -7.13 -8.03
CA GLY A 48 4.01 -7.58 -9.18
C GLY A 48 4.66 -6.45 -9.98
N GLU A 49 4.50 -5.19 -9.57
CA GLU A 49 5.22 -4.08 -10.18
C GLU A 49 6.69 -4.09 -9.74
N ARG A 50 7.59 -4.23 -10.71
CA ARG A 50 9.03 -4.00 -10.49
C ARG A 50 9.28 -2.49 -10.48
N ALA A 51 9.12 -1.89 -9.31
CA ALA A 51 9.56 -0.52 -9.02
C ALA A 51 11.07 -0.43 -8.79
#